data_AF-A0A956V1D1-F1
#
_entry.id   AF-A0A956V1D1-F1
#
_cell.length_a   1.000
_cell.length_b   1.000
_cell.length_c   1.000
_cell.angle_alpha   90.00
_cell.angle_beta   90.00
_cell.angle_gamma   90.00
#
_symmetry.space_group_name_H-M   'P 1'
#
loop_
_entity.id
_entity.type
_entity.pdbx_description
1 polymer ?
#
loop_
_entity_poly.entity_id
_entity_poly.type
_entity_poly.pdbx_seq_one_letter_code
_entity_poly.pdbx_strand_id
1 'polypeptide(L)'
;MNQYILWAVAALVGIVASARFTRLIVADSFPPVVALRMWWAGRFGDDRWGLLLTCPWCFAPYAIAVDMAAALLTDLHPAWWVINGWLAASYAASWIVFHDED
;
A
#
# COMPACT_ATOMS: atom_id res chain seq x y z
N MET A 1 -20.62 -5.64 15.96
CA MET A 1 -20.76 -5.07 14.60
C MET A 1 -21.20 -6.19 13.67
N ASN A 2 -22.14 -5.94 12.75
CA ASN A 2 -22.53 -6.93 11.75
C ASN A 2 -21.30 -7.37 10.95
N GLN A 3 -21.13 -8.69 10.72
CA GLN A 3 -19.99 -9.25 9.99
C GLN A 3 -19.83 -8.59 8.61
N TYR A 4 -20.91 -8.34 7.89
CA TYR A 4 -20.83 -7.66 6.58
C TYR A 4 -20.30 -6.23 6.70
N ILE A 5 -20.64 -5.51 7.77
CA ILE A 5 -20.13 -4.17 8.03
C ILE A 5 -18.63 -4.22 8.33
N LEU A 6 -18.18 -5.19 9.15
CA LEU A 6 -16.76 -5.38 9.46
C LEU A 6 -15.94 -5.60 8.17
N TRP A 7 -16.39 -6.51 7.31
CA TRP A 7 -15.71 -6.81 6.05
C TRP A 7 -15.76 -5.63 5.05
N ALA A 8 -16.86 -4.88 5.01
CA ALA A 8 -16.94 -3.68 4.19
C ALA A 8 -15.96 -2.59 4.65
N VAL A 9 -15.85 -2.37 5.97
CA VAL A 9 -14.87 -1.43 6.55
C VAL A 9 -13.45 -1.92 6.29
N ALA A 10 -13.18 -3.22 6.45
CA ALA A 10 -11.88 -3.80 6.15
C ALA A 10 -11.51 -3.61 4.68
N ALA A 11 -12.44 -3.81 3.74
CA ALA A 11 -12.20 -3.57 2.33
C ALA A 11 -11.84 -2.10 2.04
N LEU A 12 -12.54 -1.14 2.66
CA LEU A 12 -12.23 0.28 2.51
C LEU A 12 -10.84 0.62 3.06
N VAL A 13 -10.52 0.15 4.28
CA VAL A 13 -9.20 0.35 4.89
C VAL A 13 -8.11 -0.27 4.03
N GLY A 14 -8.33 -1.49 3.54
CA GLY A 14 -7.38 -2.20 2.70
C GLY A 14 -7.12 -1.52 1.34
N ILE A 15 -8.14 -0.94 0.71
CA ILE A 15 -7.97 -0.13 -0.51
C ILE A 15 -7.05 1.05 -0.24
N VAL A 16 -7.31 1.83 0.81
CA VAL A 16 -6.51 3.02 1.14
C VAL A 16 -5.10 2.63 1.59
N ALA A 17 -4.97 1.57 2.39
CA ALA A 17 -3.67 1.03 2.81
C ALA A 17 -2.84 0.55 1.62
N SER A 18 -3.45 -0.17 0.68
CA SER A 18 -2.82 -0.63 -0.57
C SER A 18 -2.41 0.54 -1.45
N ALA A 19 -3.21 1.60 -1.53
CA ALA A 19 -2.84 2.83 -2.24
C ALA A 19 -1.63 3.51 -1.60
N ARG A 20 -1.62 3.64 -0.26
CA ARG A 20 -0.47 4.17 0.49
C ARG A 20 0.78 3.36 0.26
N PHE A 21 0.68 2.03 0.35
CA PHE A 21 1.80 1.11 0.19
C PHE A 21 2.33 1.16 -1.24
N THR A 22 1.45 1.18 -2.24
CA THR A 22 1.84 1.37 -3.64
C THR A 22 2.59 2.68 -3.83
N ARG A 23 2.09 3.79 -3.29
CA ARG A 23 2.78 5.09 -3.37
C ARG A 23 4.13 5.07 -2.65
N LEU A 24 4.20 4.44 -1.47
CA LEU A 24 5.44 4.30 -0.72
C LEU A 24 6.50 3.61 -1.56
N ILE A 25 6.14 2.47 -2.16
CA ILE A 25 7.03 1.65 -2.98
C ILE A 25 7.43 2.36 -4.26
N VAL A 26 6.47 2.96 -4.97
CA VAL A 26 6.66 3.38 -6.36
C VAL A 26 7.06 4.85 -6.51
N ALA A 27 6.68 5.72 -5.57
CA ALA A 27 6.82 7.17 -5.72
C ALA A 27 7.63 7.82 -4.59
N ASP A 28 7.32 7.53 -3.33
CA ASP A 28 7.82 8.31 -2.20
C ASP A 28 9.34 8.25 -2.00
N SER A 29 9.90 9.37 -1.56
CA SER A 29 11.35 9.55 -1.33
C SER A 29 11.84 8.97 0.01
N PHE A 30 11.19 7.95 0.56
CA PHE A 30 11.64 7.32 1.81
C PHE A 30 12.96 6.56 1.56
N PRO A 31 14.09 6.92 2.23
CA PRO A 31 15.41 6.47 1.80
C PRO A 31 15.59 4.94 1.65
N PRO A 32 15.09 4.10 2.57
CA PRO A 32 15.18 2.64 2.40
C PRO A 32 14.47 2.12 1.15
N VAL A 33 13.30 2.69 0.83
CA VAL A 33 12.49 2.26 -0.32
C VAL A 33 13.06 2.80 -1.62
N VAL A 34 13.63 3.99 -1.60
CA VAL A 34 14.40 4.55 -2.72
C VAL A 34 15.61 3.66 -3.02
N ALA A 35 16.38 3.23 -2.01
CA ALA A 35 17.51 2.33 -2.20
C ALA A 35 17.07 0.99 -2.82
N LEU A 36 15.94 0.43 -2.35
CA LEU A 36 15.34 -0.78 -2.92
C LEU A 36 14.97 -0.58 -4.39
N ARG A 37 14.29 0.53 -4.73
CA ARG A 37 13.92 0.85 -6.13
C ARG A 37 15.14 0.98 -7.02
N MET A 38 16.19 1.70 -6.57
CA MET A 38 17.42 1.86 -7.35
C MET A 38 18.13 0.53 -7.57
N TRP A 39 18.23 -0.31 -6.53
CA TRP A 39 18.80 -1.65 -6.65
C TRP A 39 18.01 -2.51 -7.65
N TRP A 40 16.68 -2.47 -7.57
CA TRP A 40 15.80 -3.22 -8.48
C TRP A 40 15.95 -2.76 -9.93
N ALA A 41 15.96 -1.44 -10.16
CA ALA A 41 16.19 -0.86 -11.47
C ALA A 41 17.57 -1.25 -12.04
N GLY A 42 18.62 -1.23 -11.21
CA GLY A 42 19.95 -1.69 -11.62
C GLY A 42 20.00 -3.19 -11.96
N ARG A 43 19.14 -4.01 -11.34
CA ARG A 43 19.10 -5.46 -11.54
C ARG A 43 18.29 -5.90 -12.76
N PHE A 44 17.21 -5.19 -13.09
CA PHE A 44 16.26 -5.58 -14.14
C PHE A 44 16.21 -4.62 -15.33
N GLY A 45 16.75 -3.40 -15.21
CA GLY A 45 16.77 -2.40 -16.29
C GLY A 45 15.37 -2.10 -16.83
N ASP A 46 15.26 -1.99 -18.16
CA ASP A 46 14.01 -1.71 -18.86
C ASP A 46 13.15 -2.96 -19.12
N ASP A 47 13.45 -4.10 -18.49
CA ASP A 47 12.61 -5.29 -18.57
C ASP A 47 11.22 -5.05 -17.93
N ARG A 48 10.23 -5.88 -18.28
CA ARG A 48 8.88 -5.85 -17.69
C ARG A 48 8.93 -5.96 -16.16
N TRP A 49 9.89 -6.70 -15.63
CA TRP A 49 10.11 -6.78 -14.19
C TRP A 49 10.69 -5.49 -13.61
N GLY A 50 11.47 -4.71 -14.37
CA GLY A 50 11.95 -3.39 -13.96
C GLY A 50 10.83 -2.40 -13.67
N LEU A 51 9.71 -2.51 -14.39
CA LEU A 51 8.50 -1.68 -14.18
C LEU A 51 7.77 -1.98 -12.87
N LEU A 52 8.02 -3.14 -12.25
CA LEU A 52 7.26 -3.59 -11.07
C LEU A 52 7.30 -2.58 -9.92
N LEU A 53 8.46 -1.96 -9.65
CA LEU A 53 8.63 -1.02 -8.54
C LEU A 53 8.61 0.45 -8.97
N THR A 54 8.31 0.73 -10.25
CA THR A 54 8.31 2.10 -10.81
C THR A 54 6.98 2.47 -11.47
N CYS A 55 6.08 1.50 -11.69
CA CYS A 55 4.75 1.73 -12.24
C CYS A 55 3.66 1.37 -11.20
N PRO A 56 2.78 2.31 -10.80
CA PRO A 56 1.72 2.05 -9.84
C PRO A 56 0.77 0.95 -10.30
N TRP A 57 0.43 0.92 -11.59
CA TRP A 57 -0.44 -0.10 -12.18
C TRP A 57 0.19 -1.50 -12.20
N CYS A 58 1.52 -1.58 -12.24
CA CYS A 58 2.22 -2.85 -12.16
C CYS A 58 2.32 -3.37 -10.72
N PHE A 59 2.53 -2.48 -9.74
CA PHE A 59 2.69 -2.87 -8.34
C PHE A 59 1.37 -3.08 -7.59
N ALA A 60 0.37 -2.22 -7.81
CA ALA A 60 -0.87 -2.19 -7.03
C ALA A 60 -1.60 -3.54 -6.94
N PRO A 61 -1.69 -4.37 -8.00
CA PRO A 61 -2.32 -5.69 -7.89
C PRO A 61 -1.63 -6.58 -6.86
N TYR A 62 -0.30 -6.51 -6.75
CA TYR A 62 0.47 -7.28 -5.76
C TYR A 62 0.28 -6.73 -4.35
N ALA A 63 0.22 -5.40 -4.20
CA ALA A 63 -0.09 -4.77 -2.92
C ALA A 63 -1.46 -5.23 -2.37
N ILE A 64 -2.49 -5.17 -3.21
CA ILE A 64 -3.85 -5.61 -2.86
C ILE A 64 -3.89 -7.11 -2.57
N ALA A 65 -3.20 -7.92 -3.39
CA ALA A 65 -3.17 -9.37 -3.17
C ALA A 65 -2.54 -9.74 -1.82
N VAL A 66 -1.45 -9.08 -1.42
CA VAL A 66 -0.80 -9.29 -0.12
C VAL A 66 -1.71 -8.87 1.02
N ASP A 67 -2.35 -7.71 0.93
CA ASP A 67 -3.26 -7.22 1.95
C ASP A 67 -4.50 -8.14 2.12
N MET A 68 -5.14 -8.50 1.00
CA MET A 68 -6.28 -9.42 0.99
C MET A 68 -5.90 -10.80 1.53
N ALA A 69 -4.74 -11.34 1.13
CA ALA A 69 -4.25 -12.60 1.65
C ALA A 69 -4.02 -12.52 3.17
N ALA A 70 -3.44 -11.44 3.67
CA ALA A 70 -3.25 -11.23 5.10
C ALA A 70 -4.59 -11.15 5.85
N ALA A 71 -5.59 -10.46 5.29
CA ALA A 71 -6.93 -10.37 5.86
C ALA A 71 -7.59 -11.75 5.99
N LEU A 72 -7.56 -12.55 4.91
CA LEU A 72 -8.21 -13.86 4.86
C LEU A 72 -7.49 -14.91 5.71
N LEU A 73 -6.16 -14.95 5.67
CA LEU A 73 -5.37 -15.95 6.40
C LEU A 73 -5.35 -15.71 7.91
N THR A 74 -5.59 -14.47 8.35
CA THR A 74 -5.58 -14.10 9.77
C THR A 74 -6.97 -13.79 10.33
N ASP A 75 -8.02 -13.92 9.51
CA ASP A 75 -9.39 -13.53 9.84
C ASP A 75 -9.47 -12.12 10.48
N LEU A 76 -8.88 -11.14 9.79
CA LEU A 76 -8.79 -9.74 10.25
C LEU A 76 -8.22 -9.59 11.67
N HIS A 77 -7.19 -10.36 12.01
CA HIS A 77 -6.49 -10.28 13.29
C HIS A 77 -6.15 -8.83 13.67
N PRO A 78 -6.13 -8.43 14.96
CA PRO A 78 -5.85 -7.04 15.36
C PRO A 78 -4.58 -6.43 14.75
N ALA A 79 -3.55 -7.25 14.51
CA ALA A 79 -2.33 -6.81 13.82
C ALA A 79 -2.59 -6.31 12.39
N TRP A 80 -3.52 -6.93 11.65
CA TRP A 80 -3.94 -6.48 10.32
C TRP A 80 -4.49 -5.05 10.39
N TRP A 81 -5.36 -4.77 11.37
CA TRP A 81 -5.92 -3.44 11.60
C TRP A 81 -4.87 -2.40 11.99
N VAL A 82 -3.91 -2.77 12.83
CA VAL A 82 -2.83 -1.85 13.23
C VAL A 82 -1.99 -1.47 12.00
N ILE A 83 -1.56 -2.45 11.20
CA ILE A 83 -0.70 -2.21 10.05
C ILE A 83 -1.44 -1.44 8.95
N ASN A 84 -2.60 -1.93 8.52
CA ASN A 84 -3.36 -1.31 7.44
C ASN A 84 -4.03 -0.01 7.88
N GLY A 85 -4.50 0.07 9.12
CA GLY A 85 -5.00 1.31 9.71
C GLY A 85 -3.93 2.39 9.78
N TRP A 86 -2.69 2.04 10.16
CA TRP A 86 -1.57 2.99 10.16
C TRP A 86 -1.25 3.49 8.74
N LEU A 87 -1.19 2.59 7.76
CA LEU A 87 -0.99 2.98 6.36
C LEU A 87 -2.11 3.88 5.86
N ALA A 88 -3.37 3.47 6.03
CA ALA A 88 -4.53 4.22 5.57
C ALA A 88 -4.62 5.60 6.25
N ALA A 89 -4.44 5.65 7.57
CA ALA A 89 -4.47 6.89 8.34
C ALA A 89 -3.33 7.83 7.94
N SER A 90 -2.10 7.32 7.74
CA SER A 90 -0.98 8.16 7.28
C SER A 90 -1.26 8.77 5.92
N TYR A 91 -1.92 8.03 5.01
CA TYR A 91 -2.28 8.55 3.71
C TYR A 91 -3.34 9.64 3.79
N ALA A 92 -4.41 9.39 4.54
CA ALA A 92 -5.47 10.36 4.76
C ALA A 92 -4.93 11.63 5.42
N ALA A 93 -4.10 11.50 6.46
CA ALA A 93 -3.50 12.63 7.16
C ALA A 93 -2.61 13.47 6.22
N SER A 94 -1.74 12.83 5.43
CA SER A 94 -0.91 13.55 4.45
C SER A 94 -1.74 14.19 3.35
N TRP A 95 -2.81 13.53 2.88
CA TRP A 95 -3.72 14.11 1.89
C TRP A 95 -4.41 15.37 2.43
N ILE A 96 -4.92 15.31 3.66
CA ILE A 96 -5.56 16.45 4.32
C ILE A 96 -4.57 17.60 4.46
N VAL A 97 -3.37 17.36 5.02
CA VAL A 97 -2.36 18.43 5.19
C VAL A 97 -2.00 19.07 3.86
N PHE A 98 -1.81 18.28 2.80
CA PHE A 98 -1.45 18.81 1.48
C PHE A 98 -2.56 19.68 0.87
N HIS A 99 -3.83 19.37 1.11
CA HIS A 99 -4.97 20.11 0.55
C HIS A 99 -5.54 21.18 1.49
N ASP A 100 -5.06 21.27 2.73
CA ASP A 100 -5.40 22.36 3.65
C ASP A 100 -4.59 23.62 3.32
N GLU A 101 -3.44 23.45 2.68
CA GLU A 101 -2.53 24.53 2.26
C GLU A 101 -2.83 25.09 0.86
N ASP A 102 -3.78 24.50 0.12
CA ASP A 102 -4.23 24.90 -1.23
C ASP A 102 -5.57 25.66 -1.22
#